data_AF-A0AAV5TTW8-F1
#
_entry.id   AF-A0AAV5TTW8-F1
#
_cell.length_a   1.000
_cell.length_b   1.000
_cell.length_c   1.000
_cell.angle_alpha   90.00
_cell.angle_beta   90.00
_cell.angle_gamma   90.00
#
_symmetry.space_group_name_H-M   'P 1'
#
loop_
_entity.id
_entity.type
_entity.pdbx_description
1 polymer ?
#
loop_
_entity_poly.entity_id
_entity_poly.type
_entity_poly.pdbx_seq_one_letter_code
_entity_poly.pdbx_strand_id
1 'polypeptide(L)'
;SLPPTAHLTCLLLAAPLAILFFVDQLLVTKTVDNKQNKLSKGSAHHWDLLIVAVLNIFLSLLSLPWMHAALPSSFLHLRSLADVEERLHDGRIQQVLSKPREVRVSLLISHLLIIPIYIFALPLISELVPNALFQGLFLFMALSSLSTNQFFHRLLLLITEQRAYPPTSYIRQLPQRVVHMFTLIEFVQLLVLLVIG
;
A
#
# COMPACT_ATOMS: atom_id res chain seq x y z
N SER A 1 -8.14 -41.21 0.56
CA SER A 1 -8.99 -40.24 -0.14
C SER A 1 -9.55 -39.28 0.89
N LEU A 2 -9.50 -37.97 0.63
CA LEU A 2 -10.10 -36.96 1.51
C LEU A 2 -11.62 -37.19 1.61
N PRO A 3 -12.24 -37.02 2.80
CA PRO A 3 -13.68 -37.17 2.92
C PRO A 3 -14.41 -36.08 2.11
N PRO A 4 -15.57 -36.36 1.50
CA PRO A 4 -16.29 -35.39 0.66
C PRO A 4 -16.68 -34.12 1.43
N THR A 5 -16.87 -34.21 2.74
CA THR A 5 -17.10 -33.06 3.63
C THR A 5 -15.92 -32.10 3.70
N ALA A 6 -14.67 -32.59 3.57
CA ALA A 6 -13.48 -31.76 3.59
C ALA A 6 -13.38 -30.85 2.35
N HIS A 7 -13.82 -31.34 1.18
CA HIS A 7 -13.84 -30.52 -0.04
C HIS A 7 -14.80 -29.33 0.09
N LEU A 8 -15.96 -29.54 0.72
CA LEU A 8 -16.94 -28.48 0.99
C LEU A 8 -16.39 -27.44 1.98
N THR A 9 -15.76 -27.87 3.08
CA THR A 9 -15.17 -26.94 4.06
C THR A 9 -14.02 -26.13 3.45
N CYS A 10 -13.20 -26.73 2.58
CA CYS A 10 -12.14 -26.02 1.87
C CYS A 10 -12.69 -24.97 0.91
N LEU A 11 -13.77 -25.28 0.18
CA LEU A 11 -14.40 -24.33 -0.73
C LEU A 11 -15.01 -23.14 0.03
N LEU A 12 -15.63 -23.42 1.18
CA LEU A 12 -16.19 -22.39 2.06
C LEU A 12 -15.10 -21.43 2.59
N LEU A 13 -13.93 -21.95 2.95
CA LEU A 13 -12.78 -21.12 3.37
C LEU A 13 -12.09 -20.41 2.20
N ALA A 14 -12.10 -21.00 1.01
CA ALA A 14 -11.48 -20.42 -0.18
C ALA A 14 -12.22 -19.17 -0.68
N ALA A 15 -13.55 -19.11 -0.54
CA ALA A 15 -14.34 -17.97 -0.98
C ALA A 15 -13.96 -16.62 -0.33
N PRO A 16 -13.92 -16.47 1.01
CA PRO A 16 -13.50 -15.22 1.65
C PRO A 16 -12.02 -14.90 1.38
N LEU A 17 -11.16 -15.93 1.28
CA LEU A 17 -9.75 -15.75 0.95
C LEU A 17 -9.55 -15.19 -0.46
N ALA A 18 -10.32 -15.68 -1.44
CA ALA A 18 -10.30 -15.15 -2.81
C ALA A 18 -10.77 -13.68 -2.86
N ILE A 19 -11.80 -13.34 -2.07
CA ILE A 19 -12.28 -11.96 -1.94
C ILE A 19 -11.19 -11.06 -1.35
N LEU A 20 -10.52 -11.50 -0.28
CA LEU A 20 -9.43 -10.76 0.34
C LEU A 20 -8.30 -10.46 -0.66
N PHE A 21 -7.82 -11.48 -1.38
CA PHE A 21 -6.77 -11.31 -2.40
C PHE A 21 -7.20 -10.37 -3.53
N PHE A 22 -8.45 -10.45 -3.96
CA PHE A 22 -8.99 -9.55 -4.97
C PHE A 22 -9.01 -8.10 -4.49
N VAL A 23 -9.49 -7.86 -3.26
CA VAL A 23 -9.53 -6.52 -2.67
C VAL A 23 -8.12 -5.96 -2.47
N ASP A 24 -7.19 -6.76 -1.95
CA ASP A 24 -5.79 -6.33 -1.76
C ASP A 24 -5.14 -5.94 -3.08
N GLN A 25 -5.29 -6.77 -4.12
CA GLN A 25 -4.74 -6.46 -5.44
C GLN A 25 -5.33 -5.16 -5.99
N LEU A 26 -6.66 -5.03 -5.95
CA LEU A 26 -7.34 -3.83 -6.45
C LEU A 26 -6.88 -2.57 -5.71
N LEU A 27 -6.77 -2.64 -4.39
CA LEU A 27 -6.40 -1.51 -3.55
C LEU A 27 -4.96 -1.08 -3.87
N VAL A 28 -4.04 -2.04 -4.03
CA VAL A 28 -2.66 -1.76 -4.45
C VAL A 28 -2.62 -1.13 -5.83
N THR A 29 -3.26 -1.75 -6.83
CA THR A 29 -3.17 -1.22 -8.19
C THR A 29 -3.85 0.14 -8.31
N LYS A 30 -4.97 0.40 -7.62
CA LYS A 30 -5.62 1.72 -7.65
C LYS A 30 -4.81 2.81 -6.96
N THR A 31 -4.07 2.46 -5.90
CA THR A 31 -3.19 3.41 -5.22
C THR A 31 -1.98 3.77 -6.07
N VAL A 32 -1.39 2.78 -6.74
CA VAL A 32 -0.26 2.94 -7.67
C VAL A 32 -0.69 3.68 -8.95
N ASP A 33 -1.83 3.32 -9.52
CA ASP A 33 -2.42 3.88 -10.75
C ASP A 33 -3.22 5.17 -10.51
N ASN A 34 -2.94 5.86 -9.40
CA ASN A 34 -3.54 7.16 -9.13
C ASN A 34 -3.03 8.18 -10.17
N LYS A 35 -3.94 8.99 -10.73
CA LYS A 35 -3.61 10.07 -11.67
C LYS A 35 -2.55 11.04 -11.13
N GLN A 36 -2.46 11.17 -9.80
CA GLN A 36 -1.41 11.97 -9.14
C GLN A 36 0.00 11.44 -9.39
N ASN A 37 0.17 10.13 -9.60
CA ASN A 37 1.46 9.49 -9.83
C ASN A 37 1.95 9.63 -11.28
N LYS A 38 1.13 10.18 -12.20
CA LYS A 38 1.48 10.48 -13.60
C LYS A 38 2.15 9.31 -14.33
N LEU A 39 1.63 8.09 -14.14
CA LEU A 39 2.10 6.92 -14.87
C LEU A 39 1.84 7.09 -16.38
N SER A 40 2.80 6.61 -17.16
CA SER A 40 2.85 6.76 -18.62
C SER A 40 2.23 5.57 -19.35
N LYS A 41 2.31 4.36 -18.78
CA LYS A 41 1.72 3.15 -19.37
C LYS A 41 0.33 2.92 -18.84
N GLY A 42 -0.50 2.30 -19.68
CA GLY A 42 -1.88 1.95 -19.35
C GLY A 42 -1.97 0.88 -18.26
N SER A 43 -3.11 0.88 -17.57
CA SER A 43 -3.42 -0.04 -16.49
C SER A 43 -3.84 -1.43 -17.00
N ALA A 44 -3.32 -2.49 -16.38
CA ALA A 44 -3.58 -3.88 -16.77
C ALA A 44 -4.08 -4.73 -15.60
N HIS A 45 -5.10 -4.25 -14.88
CA HIS A 45 -5.62 -4.89 -13.65
C HIS A 45 -6.00 -6.37 -13.81
N HIS A 46 -6.70 -6.74 -14.89
CA HIS A 46 -7.16 -8.12 -15.09
C HIS A 46 -6.00 -9.09 -15.33
N TRP A 47 -4.97 -8.64 -16.05
CA TRP A 47 -3.78 -9.45 -16.31
C TRP A 47 -2.96 -9.67 -15.05
N ASP A 48 -2.88 -8.67 -14.19
CA ASP A 48 -2.21 -8.75 -12.89
C ASP A 48 -2.86 -9.81 -11.99
N LEU A 49 -4.20 -9.78 -11.86
CA LEU A 49 -4.97 -10.79 -11.13
C LEU A 49 -4.79 -12.20 -11.68
N LEU A 50 -4.80 -12.36 -13.01
CA LEU A 50 -4.62 -13.66 -13.66
C LEU A 50 -3.22 -14.23 -13.36
N ILE A 51 -2.17 -13.41 -13.47
CA ILE A 51 -0.79 -13.83 -13.22
C ILE A 51 -0.61 -14.23 -11.75
N VAL A 52 -1.11 -13.43 -10.80
CA VAL A 52 -1.05 -13.76 -9.37
C VAL A 52 -1.79 -15.05 -9.05
N ALA A 53 -2.96 -15.28 -9.67
CA ALA A 53 -3.71 -16.53 -9.48
C ALA A 53 -2.93 -17.75 -9.99
N VAL A 54 -2.35 -17.66 -11.19
CA VAL A 54 -1.52 -18.74 -11.77
C VAL A 54 -0.31 -19.01 -10.87
N LEU A 55 0.41 -17.98 -10.43
CA LEU A 55 1.56 -18.12 -9.54
C LEU A 55 1.17 -18.77 -8.20
N ASN A 56 0.05 -18.39 -7.60
CA ASN A 56 -0.41 -18.98 -6.34
C ASN A 56 -0.83 -20.45 -6.48
N ILE A 57 -1.35 -20.87 -7.64
CA ILE A 57 -1.58 -22.30 -7.93
C ILE A 57 -0.24 -23.07 -7.91
N PHE A 58 0.80 -22.54 -8.57
CA PHE A 58 2.12 -23.14 -8.56
C PHE A 58 2.75 -23.18 -7.15
N LEU A 59 2.63 -22.10 -6.38
CA LEU A 59 3.14 -22.05 -4.99
C LEU A 59 2.41 -23.04 -4.08
N SER A 60 1.10 -23.18 -4.25
CA SER A 60 0.28 -24.15 -3.51
C SER A 60 0.72 -25.60 -3.79
N LEU A 61 1.02 -25.93 -5.06
CA LEU A 61 1.56 -27.25 -5.43
C LEU A 61 2.92 -27.54 -4.78
N LEU A 62 3.75 -26.51 -4.60
CA LEU A 62 5.08 -26.61 -3.98
C LEU A 62 5.03 -26.46 -2.45
N SER A 63 3.84 -26.32 -1.84
CA SER A 63 3.67 -26.03 -0.41
C SER A 63 4.43 -24.78 0.07
N LEU A 64 4.61 -23.81 -0.81
CA LEU A 64 5.23 -22.52 -0.53
C LEU A 64 4.17 -21.49 -0.10
N PRO A 65 4.55 -20.46 0.68
CA PRO A 65 3.62 -19.40 1.05
C PRO A 65 3.12 -18.65 -0.19
N TRP A 66 1.87 -18.20 -0.13
CA TRP A 66 1.23 -17.51 -1.24
C TRP A 66 1.74 -16.08 -1.37
N MET A 67 1.78 -15.57 -2.59
CA MET A 67 2.19 -14.22 -2.92
C MET A 67 0.96 -13.30 -2.97
N HIS A 68 1.02 -12.20 -2.24
CA HIS A 68 -0.01 -11.16 -2.24
C HIS A 68 0.61 -9.79 -2.57
N ALA A 69 -0.18 -8.85 -3.05
CA ALA A 69 0.29 -7.49 -3.28
C ALA A 69 0.48 -6.74 -1.95
N ALA A 70 1.52 -5.91 -1.88
CA ALA A 70 1.92 -5.22 -0.66
C ALA A 70 1.95 -3.70 -0.89
N LEU A 71 0.91 -3.01 -0.41
CA LEU A 71 0.73 -1.56 -0.55
C LEU A 71 1.96 -0.70 -0.25
N PRO A 72 2.52 -0.73 0.98
CA PRO A 72 3.60 0.20 1.33
C PRO A 72 4.85 -0.08 0.48
N SER A 73 5.13 -1.35 0.20
CA SER A 73 6.28 -1.76 -0.61
C SER A 73 6.12 -1.32 -2.07
N SER A 74 4.99 -1.60 -2.70
CA SER A 74 4.71 -1.21 -4.09
C SER A 74 4.71 0.31 -4.26
N PHE A 75 4.14 1.05 -3.31
CA PHE A 75 4.14 2.51 -3.34
C PHE A 75 5.55 3.09 -3.12
N LEU A 76 6.31 2.55 -2.16
CA LEU A 76 7.68 3.01 -1.90
C LEU A 76 8.60 2.70 -3.08
N HIS A 77 8.44 1.54 -3.71
CA HIS A 77 9.17 1.18 -4.92
C HIS A 77 8.89 2.18 -6.05
N LEU A 78 7.63 2.49 -6.32
CA LEU A 78 7.25 3.50 -7.30
C LEU A 78 7.84 4.87 -6.95
N ARG A 79 7.77 5.29 -5.68
CA ARG A 79 8.33 6.56 -5.22
C ARG A 79 9.85 6.62 -5.36
N SER A 80 10.56 5.51 -5.14
CA SER A 80 12.02 5.44 -5.30
C SER A 80 12.48 5.53 -6.76
N LEU A 81 11.60 5.17 -7.71
CA LEU A 81 11.85 5.23 -9.14
C LEU A 81 11.34 6.53 -9.79
N ALA A 82 10.69 7.40 -9.02
CA ALA A 82 10.11 8.64 -9.50
C ALA A 82 10.87 9.85 -8.95
N ASP A 83 11.02 10.86 -9.79
CA ASP A 83 11.52 12.15 -9.31
C ASP A 83 10.41 12.81 -8.45
N VAL A 84 10.76 13.14 -7.21
CA VAL A 84 9.87 13.82 -6.26
C VAL A 84 10.13 15.31 -6.36
N GLU A 85 9.20 16.03 -6.99
CA GLU A 85 9.24 17.48 -7.08
C GLU A 85 8.45 18.11 -5.94
N GLU A 86 9.03 19.13 -5.33
CA GLU A 86 8.33 20.00 -4.42
C GLU A 86 7.52 21.03 -5.21
N ARG A 87 6.19 20.86 -5.20
CA ARG A 87 5.28 21.79 -5.85
C ARG A 87 4.50 22.57 -4.80
N LEU A 88 4.42 23.89 -5.00
CA LEU A 88 3.55 24.74 -4.20
C LEU A 88 2.10 24.45 -4.63
N HIS A 89 1.42 23.61 -3.87
CA HIS A 89 0.00 23.36 -4.03
C HIS A 89 -0.74 24.02 -2.88
N ASP A 90 -1.62 24.97 -3.22
CA ASP A 90 -2.49 25.63 -2.26
C ASP A 90 -1.72 26.21 -1.05
N GLY A 91 -0.62 26.94 -1.33
CA GLY A 91 0.17 27.64 -0.33
C GLY A 91 1.06 26.73 0.55
N ARG A 92 1.08 25.41 0.33
CA ARG A 92 2.00 24.47 0.98
C ARG A 92 2.90 23.80 -0.05
N ILE A 93 4.14 23.55 0.34
CA ILE A 93 5.07 22.74 -0.45
C ILE A 93 4.66 21.29 -0.27
N GLN A 94 4.14 20.67 -1.33
CA GLN A 94 3.80 19.26 -1.36
C GLN A 94 4.76 18.52 -2.30
N GLN A 95 5.22 17.37 -1.83
CA GLN A 95 6.05 16.46 -2.62
C GLN A 95 5.14 15.69 -3.58
N VAL A 96 5.24 15.99 -4.87
CA VAL A 96 4.45 15.37 -5.94
C VAL A 96 5.40 14.61 -6.87
N LEU A 97 5.00 13.42 -7.28
CA LEU A 97 5.76 12.64 -8.26
C LEU A 97 5.62 13.30 -9.64
N SER A 98 6.73 13.67 -10.26
CA SER A 98 6.72 14.42 -11.52
C SER A 98 7.12 13.59 -12.73
N LYS A 99 7.96 12.56 -12.56
CA LYS A 99 8.46 11.67 -13.63
C LYS A 99 8.72 10.26 -13.10
N PRO A 100 7.73 9.34 -13.13
CA PRO A 100 7.95 7.96 -12.75
C PRO A 100 8.75 7.19 -13.82
N ARG A 101 9.81 6.49 -13.42
CA ARG A 101 10.54 5.57 -14.29
C ARG A 101 9.96 4.16 -14.16
N GLU A 102 9.12 3.77 -15.11
CA GLU A 102 8.50 2.45 -15.10
C GLU A 102 9.46 1.35 -15.62
N VAL A 103 10.36 0.91 -14.75
CA VAL A 103 11.36 -0.14 -15.03
C VAL A 103 10.92 -1.50 -14.50
N ARG A 104 10.99 -2.52 -15.36
CA ARG A 104 10.70 -3.93 -14.98
C ARG A 104 11.91 -4.63 -14.37
N VAL A 105 13.11 -4.16 -14.73
CA VAL A 105 14.38 -4.80 -14.37
C VAL A 105 14.67 -4.70 -12.87
N SER A 106 14.31 -3.59 -12.22
CA SER A 106 14.55 -3.41 -10.78
C SER A 106 13.80 -4.47 -9.95
N LEU A 107 12.55 -4.77 -10.31
CA LEU A 107 11.76 -5.80 -9.67
C LEU A 107 12.34 -7.19 -9.90
N LEU A 108 12.73 -7.51 -11.14
CA LEU A 108 13.34 -8.81 -11.48
C LEU A 108 14.66 -9.03 -10.75
N ILE A 109 15.53 -8.02 -10.70
CA ILE A 109 16.81 -8.09 -9.97
C ILE A 109 16.54 -8.30 -8.47
N SER A 110 15.58 -7.57 -7.90
CA SER A 110 15.25 -7.71 -6.46
C SER A 110 14.77 -9.12 -6.12
N HIS A 111 13.90 -9.72 -6.94
CA HIS A 111 13.42 -11.09 -6.74
C HIS A 111 14.50 -12.15 -7.00
N LEU A 112 15.41 -11.91 -7.95
CA LEU A 112 16.52 -12.82 -8.21
C LEU A 112 17.58 -12.78 -7.10
N LEU A 113 17.82 -11.60 -6.51
CA LEU A 113 18.79 -11.41 -5.44
C LEU A 113 18.27 -11.83 -4.06
N ILE A 114 16.95 -11.86 -3.82
CA ILE A 114 16.42 -12.14 -2.47
C ILE A 114 16.80 -13.54 -1.97
N ILE A 115 16.74 -14.56 -2.83
CA ILE A 115 17.06 -15.95 -2.46
C ILE A 115 18.54 -16.13 -2.09
N PRO A 116 19.53 -15.70 -2.89
CA PRO A 116 20.93 -15.83 -2.51
C PRO A 116 21.28 -14.96 -1.30
N ILE A 117 20.73 -13.75 -1.19
CA ILE A 117 20.96 -12.88 -0.02
C ILE A 117 20.38 -13.55 1.25
N TYR A 118 19.19 -14.12 1.17
CA TYR A 118 18.55 -14.82 2.28
C TYR A 118 19.39 -16.01 2.78
N ILE A 119 19.99 -16.79 1.88
CA ILE A 119 20.77 -17.98 2.25
C ILE A 119 22.16 -17.60 2.79
N PHE A 120 22.86 -16.65 2.16
CA PHE A 120 24.26 -16.36 2.47
C PHE A 120 24.46 -15.16 3.41
N ALA A 121 23.69 -14.09 3.24
CA ALA A 121 23.93 -12.82 3.93
C ALA A 121 23.08 -12.66 5.19
N LEU A 122 21.92 -13.33 5.28
CA LEU A 122 21.04 -13.22 6.46
C LEU A 122 21.71 -13.60 7.80
N PRO A 123 22.50 -14.69 7.92
CA PRO A 123 23.18 -14.99 9.18
C PRO A 123 24.14 -13.85 9.59
N LEU A 124 24.90 -13.32 8.63
CA LEU A 124 25.81 -12.19 8.86
C LEU A 124 25.05 -10.90 9.26
N ILE A 125 23.98 -10.57 8.54
CA ILE A 125 23.17 -9.37 8.81
C ILE A 125 22.53 -9.48 10.20
N SER A 126 22.05 -10.65 10.59
CA SER A 126 21.41 -10.84 11.90
C SER A 126 22.36 -10.67 13.09
N GLU A 127 23.65 -10.93 12.90
CA GLU A 127 24.67 -10.72 13.94
C GLU A 127 25.15 -9.26 13.99
N LEU A 128 25.29 -8.59 12.84
CA LEU A 128 25.78 -7.22 12.78
C LEU A 128 24.70 -6.16 13.03
N VAL A 129 23.44 -6.42 12.66
CA VAL A 129 22.37 -5.42 12.62
C VAL A 129 21.36 -5.70 13.74
N PRO A 130 21.28 -4.84 14.77
CA PRO A 130 20.27 -4.99 15.83
C PRO A 130 18.84 -4.93 15.29
N ASN A 131 17.97 -5.78 15.85
CA ASN A 131 16.54 -5.80 15.50
C ASN A 131 15.84 -4.44 15.69
N ALA A 132 16.34 -3.59 16.59
CA ALA A 132 15.85 -2.23 16.81
C ALA A 132 15.91 -1.36 15.54
N LEU A 133 16.87 -1.58 14.65
CA LEU A 133 16.98 -0.82 13.39
C LEU A 133 15.83 -1.17 12.44
N PHE A 134 15.45 -2.44 12.33
CA PHE A 134 14.31 -2.85 11.52
C PHE A 134 13.01 -2.27 12.06
N GLN A 135 12.83 -2.28 13.38
CA GLN A 135 11.65 -1.65 14.02
C GLN A 135 11.61 -0.13 13.76
N GLY A 136 12.75 0.55 13.85
CA GLY A 136 12.87 1.97 13.49
C GLY A 136 12.53 2.24 12.02
N LEU A 137 12.98 1.38 11.11
CA LEU A 137 12.63 1.45 9.68
C LEU A 137 11.12 1.26 9.47
N PHE A 138 10.50 0.27 10.12
CA PHE A 138 9.05 0.05 10.03
C PHE A 138 8.26 1.24 10.57
N LEU A 139 8.67 1.81 11.70
CA LEU A 139 8.06 3.01 12.27
C LEU A 139 8.18 4.21 11.31
N PHE A 140 9.37 4.42 10.73
CA PHE A 140 9.61 5.49 9.76
C PHE A 140 8.71 5.32 8.50
N MET A 141 8.59 4.10 7.98
CA MET A 141 7.70 3.81 6.86
C MET A 141 6.24 4.07 7.20
N ALA A 142 5.79 3.68 8.39
CA ALA A 142 4.43 3.94 8.86
C ALA A 142 4.14 5.45 8.94
N LEU A 143 5.03 6.22 9.57
CA LEU A 143 4.88 7.69 9.68
C LEU A 143 4.92 8.39 8.33
N SER A 144 5.82 7.97 7.44
CA SER A 144 5.93 8.52 6.08
C SER A 144 4.71 8.20 5.20
N SER A 145 4.05 7.06 5.44
CA SER A 145 2.80 6.72 4.77
C SER A 145 1.64 7.59 5.24
N LEU A 146 1.56 7.88 6.55
CA LEU A 146 0.54 8.76 7.13
C LEU A 146 0.63 10.19 6.60
N SER A 147 1.85 10.73 6.45
CA SER A 147 2.05 12.10 5.99
C SER A 147 1.63 12.35 4.54
N THR A 148 1.44 11.29 3.75
CA THR A 148 0.97 11.37 2.36
C THR A 148 -0.56 11.19 2.26
N ASN A 149 -1.23 10.80 3.34
CA ASN A 149 -2.64 10.46 3.33
C ASN A 149 -3.54 11.70 3.54
N GLN A 150 -4.47 11.92 2.61
CA GLN A 150 -5.46 13.01 2.69
C GLN A 150 -6.35 12.91 3.93
N PHE A 151 -6.76 11.69 4.34
CA PHE A 151 -7.53 11.48 5.56
C PHE A 151 -6.80 12.02 6.78
N PHE A 152 -5.50 11.69 6.92
CA PHE A 152 -4.67 12.13 8.04
C PHE A 152 -4.52 13.65 8.07
N HIS A 153 -4.32 14.28 6.90
CA HIS A 153 -4.30 15.75 6.82
C HIS A 153 -5.61 16.38 7.29
N ARG A 154 -6.76 15.81 6.93
CA ARG A 154 -8.06 16.32 7.38
C ARG A 154 -8.32 16.05 8.86
N LEU A 155 -7.84 14.93 9.39
CA LEU A 155 -7.88 14.64 10.81
C LEU A 155 -7.07 15.68 11.61
N LEU A 156 -5.90 16.10 11.09
CA LEU A 156 -5.10 17.17 11.69
C LEU A 156 -5.80 18.55 11.66
N LEU A 157 -6.72 18.79 10.70
CA LEU A 157 -7.53 20.03 10.68
C LEU A 157 -8.50 20.13 11.86
N LEU A 158 -8.89 19.02 12.49
CA LEU A 158 -9.73 19.04 13.70
C LEU A 158 -8.99 19.67 14.89
N ILE A 159 -7.66 19.52 14.93
CA ILE A 159 -6.79 20.04 15.99
C ILE A 159 -6.28 21.45 15.64
N THR A 160 -6.19 21.77 14.36
CA THR A 160 -5.65 23.04 13.87
C THR A 160 -6.64 24.20 14.09
N GLU A 161 -6.14 25.37 14.47
CA GLU A 161 -6.95 26.60 14.55
C GLU A 161 -7.44 27.04 13.16
N GLN A 162 -8.69 27.51 13.06
CA GLN A 162 -9.33 27.90 11.80
C GLN A 162 -8.55 28.95 10.99
N ARG A 163 -7.83 29.85 11.67
CA ARG A 163 -7.02 30.90 11.02
C ARG A 163 -5.79 30.33 10.31
N ALA A 164 -5.30 29.17 10.74
CA ALA A 164 -4.13 28.51 10.18
C ALA A 164 -4.49 27.45 9.10
N TYR A 165 -5.75 27.42 8.65
CA TYR A 165 -6.18 26.47 7.65
C TYR A 165 -5.45 26.72 6.32
N PRO A 166 -4.82 25.69 5.75
CA PRO A 166 -4.21 25.83 4.44
C PRO A 166 -5.30 26.08 3.39
N PRO A 167 -5.05 26.88 2.36
CA PRO A 167 -6.06 27.20 1.36
C PRO A 167 -6.23 26.08 0.32
N THR A 168 -6.54 24.84 0.77
CA THR A 168 -6.72 23.67 -0.09
C THR A 168 -8.03 23.69 -0.87
N SER A 169 -8.05 23.03 -2.04
CA SER A 169 -9.23 22.89 -2.92
C SER A 169 -10.54 22.56 -2.18
N TYR A 170 -10.52 21.58 -1.27
CA TYR A 170 -11.74 21.17 -0.54
C TYR A 170 -12.18 22.17 0.55
N ILE A 171 -11.25 22.93 1.15
CA ILE A 171 -11.59 23.98 2.12
C ILE A 171 -12.23 25.19 1.41
N ARG A 172 -11.83 25.45 0.16
CA ARG A 172 -12.41 26.53 -0.66
C ARG A 172 -13.79 26.19 -1.22
N GLN A 173 -14.05 24.92 -1.52
CA GLN A 173 -15.27 24.50 -2.21
C GLN A 173 -16.42 24.10 -1.28
N LEU A 174 -16.11 23.65 -0.06
CA LEU A 174 -17.10 23.06 0.84
C LEU A 174 -17.16 23.79 2.18
N PRO A 175 -18.35 23.90 2.79
CA PRO A 175 -18.47 24.43 4.15
C PRO A 175 -17.77 23.49 5.15
N GLN A 176 -17.07 24.09 6.12
CA GLN A 176 -16.24 23.39 7.11
C GLN A 176 -16.98 22.28 7.87
N ARG A 177 -18.26 22.47 8.19
CA ARG A 177 -19.06 21.47 8.91
C ARG A 177 -19.18 20.15 8.14
N VAL A 178 -19.26 20.21 6.81
CA VAL A 178 -19.35 19.01 5.97
C VAL A 178 -18.01 18.29 5.94
N VAL A 179 -16.90 19.03 5.88
CA VAL A 179 -15.55 18.45 5.94
C VAL A 179 -15.34 17.71 7.27
N HIS A 180 -15.72 18.31 8.40
CA HIS A 180 -15.55 17.71 9.72
C HIS A 180 -16.53 16.55 10.00
N MET A 181 -17.76 16.62 9.49
CA MET A 181 -18.69 15.47 9.55
C MET A 181 -18.15 14.29 8.74
N PHE A 182 -17.62 14.56 7.55
CA PHE A 182 -17.06 13.52 6.69
C PHE A 182 -15.85 12.83 7.33
N THR A 183 -14.92 13.61 7.91
CA THR A 183 -13.75 13.04 8.59
C THR A 183 -14.12 12.25 9.83
N LEU A 184 -15.15 12.67 10.57
CA LEU A 184 -15.63 11.94 11.73
C LEU A 184 -16.23 10.59 11.33
N ILE A 185 -16.99 10.54 10.24
CA ILE A 185 -17.53 9.28 9.70
C ILE A 185 -16.39 8.34 9.27
N GLU A 186 -15.40 8.84 8.52
CA GLU A 186 -14.22 8.05 8.11
C GLU A 186 -13.43 7.54 9.34
N PHE A 187 -13.28 8.36 10.38
CA PHE A 187 -12.61 7.98 11.62
C PHE A 187 -13.37 6.88 12.37
N VAL A 188 -14.70 6.98 12.45
CA VAL A 188 -15.54 5.93 13.04
C VAL A 188 -15.42 4.62 12.25
N GLN A 189 -15.43 4.68 10.91
CA GLN A 189 -15.22 3.49 10.08
C GLN A 189 -13.86 2.85 10.31
N LEU A 190 -12.79 3.66 10.42
CA LEU A 190 -11.45 3.17 10.76
C LEU A 190 -11.43 2.51 12.14
N LEU A 191 -12.08 3.09 13.14
CA LEU A 191 -12.14 2.54 14.50
C LEU A 191 -12.90 1.21 14.53
N VAL A 192 -14.03 1.12 13.82
CA VAL A 192 -14.78 -0.13 13.67
C VAL A 192 -13.90 -1.20 13.02
N LEU A 193 -13.15 -0.85 11.97
CA LEU A 193 -12.23 -1.77 11.31
C LEU A 193 -11.09 -2.22 12.24
N LEU A 194 -10.55 -1.33 13.08
CA LEU A 194 -9.49 -1.65 14.05
C LEU A 194 -9.98 -2.53 15.22
N VAL A 195 -11.25 -2.44 15.58
CA VAL A 195 -11.83 -3.28 16.65
C VAL A 195 -12.20 -4.67 16.15
N ILE A 196 -12.63 -4.78 14.88
CA ILE A 196 -13.05 -6.05 14.28
C ILE A 196 -11.86 -6.83 13.69
N GLY A 197 -10.93 -6.12 13.04
CA GLY A 197 -9.76 -6.69 12.35
C GLY A 197 -8.60 -6.94 13.29
#